data_AF-A0A154QHP6-F1
#
_entry.id   AF-A0A154QHP6-F1
#
_cell.length_a   1.000
_cell.length_b   1.000
_cell.length_c   1.000
_cell.angle_alpha   90.00
_cell.angle_beta   90.00
_cell.angle_gamma   90.00
#
_symmetry.space_group_name_H-M   'P 1'
#
loop_
_entity.id
_entity.type
_entity.pdbx_description
1 polymer ?
#
loop_
_entity_poly.entity_id
_entity_poly.type
_entity_poly.pdbx_seq_one_letter_code
_entity_poly.pdbx_strand_id
1 'polypeptide(L)'
;MTAELATIIDFIRYGASRFSAAGLTFGHSHDNPIDEATHLVLASLHLPPDIPPAYGVGRLTTAERANVLALIDRRVSERLPVAYLVGETWFAGLKFKSDRRALVPRSPIAELIESGFAPWLDERQVERALDLCTGSGCIGIAMAEYNPDWQVDIVDISDEALSLARENIAFQHVEGRVEAIRSDLFAGVAGRRYDLIVSNPPYVTEDEYAALPGEYAHEPKLGLTSGADGLDLCLRMLDEAADHLTEDGLLIVEVGESEHALAALLPEVPFVWIEFKVGLMGVFALERRDLVEHAAAIGAAAAARRPG
;
A
#
# COMPACT_ATOMS: atom_id res chain seq x y z
N MET A 1 -36.73 -12.30 3.49
CA MET A 1 -36.03 -12.32 2.19
C MET A 1 -34.75 -13.18 2.18
N THR A 2 -34.32 -13.78 3.30
CA THR A 2 -33.01 -14.45 3.43
C THR A 2 -33.08 -15.99 3.46
N ALA A 3 -34.28 -16.57 3.34
CA ALA A 3 -34.48 -18.02 3.41
C ALA A 3 -33.90 -18.76 2.18
N GLU A 4 -33.70 -18.05 1.06
CA GLU A 4 -33.19 -18.60 -0.20
C GLU A 4 -31.66 -18.63 -0.29
N LEU A 5 -30.96 -17.81 0.51
CA LEU A 5 -29.48 -17.79 0.54
C LEU A 5 -29.01 -18.87 1.51
N ALA A 6 -28.28 -19.89 1.01
CA ALA A 6 -27.88 -21.02 1.82
C ALA A 6 -26.38 -21.18 1.98
N THR A 7 -25.62 -20.89 0.92
CA THR A 7 -24.21 -21.26 0.77
C THR A 7 -23.29 -20.04 0.64
N ILE A 8 -21.98 -20.21 0.82
CA ILE A 8 -20.99 -19.14 0.63
C ILE A 8 -21.17 -18.47 -0.73
N ILE A 9 -21.31 -19.26 -1.81
CA ILE A 9 -21.47 -18.72 -3.16
C ILE A 9 -22.79 -17.96 -3.36
N ASP A 10 -23.87 -18.34 -2.65
CA ASP A 10 -25.13 -17.57 -2.66
C ASP A 10 -24.91 -16.17 -2.08
N PHE A 11 -24.19 -16.07 -0.96
CA PHE A 11 -23.92 -14.81 -0.30
C PHE A 11 -22.95 -13.93 -1.09
N ILE A 12 -21.93 -14.50 -1.73
CA ILE A 12 -21.01 -13.77 -2.62
C ILE A 12 -21.80 -13.18 -3.80
N ARG A 13 -22.58 -14.02 -4.50
CA ARG A 13 -23.39 -13.57 -5.64
C ARG A 13 -24.42 -12.52 -5.22
N TYR A 14 -25.06 -12.69 -4.06
CA TYR A 14 -26.00 -11.72 -3.52
C TYR A 14 -25.33 -10.38 -3.16
N GLY A 15 -24.20 -10.43 -2.46
CA GLY A 15 -23.39 -9.26 -2.11
C GLY A 15 -22.97 -8.48 -3.35
N ALA A 16 -22.38 -9.15 -4.34
CA ALA A 16 -21.99 -8.56 -5.61
C ALA A 16 -23.17 -7.88 -6.32
N SER A 17 -24.34 -8.53 -6.35
CA SER A 17 -25.56 -7.96 -6.94
C SER A 17 -26.02 -6.70 -6.20
N ARG A 18 -25.93 -6.70 -4.87
CA ARG A 18 -26.29 -5.54 -4.03
C ARG A 18 -25.31 -4.39 -4.22
N PHE A 19 -24.01 -4.67 -4.35
CA PHE A 19 -22.97 -3.67 -4.59
C PHE A 19 -23.14 -3.01 -5.95
N SER A 20 -23.35 -3.80 -7.01
CA SER A 20 -23.63 -3.27 -8.35
C SER A 20 -24.93 -2.45 -8.39
N ALA A 21 -26.00 -2.93 -7.77
CA ALA A 21 -27.29 -2.22 -7.75
C ALA A 21 -27.21 -0.87 -7.00
N ALA A 22 -26.33 -0.76 -6.02
CA ALA A 22 -26.10 0.48 -5.28
C ALA A 22 -25.15 1.47 -5.98
N GLY A 23 -24.54 1.07 -7.11
CA GLY A 23 -23.53 1.88 -7.80
C GLY A 23 -22.35 2.19 -6.89
N LEU A 24 -21.81 1.16 -6.22
CA LEU A 24 -20.58 1.30 -5.44
C LEU A 24 -19.38 1.39 -6.36
N THR A 25 -18.36 2.11 -5.91
CA THR A 25 -17.04 2.12 -6.55
C THR A 25 -16.10 1.12 -5.89
N PHE A 26 -15.21 0.56 -6.70
CA PHE A 26 -14.22 -0.46 -6.34
C PHE A 26 -12.81 0.08 -6.65
N GLY A 27 -11.77 -0.46 -6.01
CA GLY A 27 -10.37 -0.02 -6.21
C GLY A 27 -9.50 0.06 -4.95
N HIS A 28 -10.04 -0.22 -3.77
CA HIS A 28 -9.26 -0.24 -2.52
C HIS A 28 -8.46 -1.56 -2.34
N SER A 29 -9.05 -2.67 -2.77
CA SER A 29 -8.40 -4.01 -2.75
C SER A 29 -8.80 -4.85 -3.96
N HIS A 30 -10.02 -4.68 -4.44
CA HIS A 30 -10.57 -5.34 -5.63
C HIS A 30 -11.23 -4.29 -6.52
N ASP A 31 -11.25 -4.54 -7.84
CA ASP A 31 -11.77 -3.64 -8.87
C ASP A 31 -13.18 -4.02 -9.34
N ASN A 32 -13.76 -5.09 -8.79
CA ASN A 32 -15.05 -5.61 -9.20
C ASN A 32 -15.89 -6.09 -7.98
N PRO A 33 -17.23 -6.09 -8.12
CA PRO A 33 -18.14 -6.41 -7.04
C PRO A 33 -18.08 -7.86 -6.57
N ILE A 34 -17.67 -8.81 -7.43
CA ILE A 34 -17.62 -10.23 -7.10
C ILE A 34 -16.46 -10.50 -6.15
N ASP A 35 -15.29 -9.98 -6.46
CA ASP A 35 -14.10 -10.18 -5.64
C ASP A 35 -14.22 -9.43 -4.30
N GLU A 36 -14.75 -8.21 -4.31
CA GLU A 36 -15.01 -7.48 -3.05
C GLU A 36 -16.07 -8.19 -2.18
N ALA A 37 -17.14 -8.76 -2.78
CA ALA A 37 -18.11 -9.56 -2.04
C ALA A 37 -17.49 -10.88 -1.53
N THR A 38 -16.57 -11.47 -2.28
CA THR A 38 -15.81 -12.66 -1.86
C THR A 38 -14.99 -12.33 -0.62
N HIS A 39 -14.22 -11.25 -0.64
CA HIS A 39 -13.47 -10.78 0.53
C HIS A 39 -14.39 -10.58 1.75
N LEU A 40 -15.50 -9.84 1.59
CA LEU A 40 -16.43 -9.58 2.70
C LEU A 40 -16.97 -10.88 3.30
N VAL A 41 -17.46 -11.80 2.46
CA VAL A 41 -18.05 -13.06 2.92
C VAL A 41 -17.00 -13.93 3.59
N LEU A 42 -15.84 -14.15 2.97
CA LEU A 42 -14.81 -15.03 3.53
C LEU A 42 -14.24 -14.49 4.85
N ALA A 43 -13.93 -13.20 4.92
CA ALA A 43 -13.45 -12.57 6.15
C ALA A 43 -14.48 -12.64 7.28
N SER A 44 -15.77 -12.45 6.97
CA SER A 44 -16.86 -12.57 7.95
C SER A 44 -17.05 -13.98 8.52
N LEU A 45 -16.51 -14.99 7.83
CA LEU A 45 -16.51 -16.40 8.22
C LEU A 45 -15.15 -16.85 8.78
N HIS A 46 -14.18 -15.94 8.89
CA HIS A 46 -12.80 -16.24 9.27
C HIS A 46 -12.12 -17.25 8.34
N LEU A 47 -12.46 -17.22 7.05
CA LEU A 47 -11.87 -18.07 6.02
C LEU A 47 -10.82 -17.28 5.22
N PRO A 48 -9.70 -17.92 4.82
CA PRO A 48 -8.71 -17.27 3.97
C PRO A 48 -9.21 -17.13 2.52
N PRO A 49 -8.61 -16.23 1.72
CA PRO A 49 -9.03 -16.00 0.33
C PRO A 49 -8.72 -17.19 -0.60
N ASP A 50 -7.79 -18.08 -0.22
CA ASP A 50 -7.33 -19.22 -1.01
C ASP A 50 -8.06 -20.54 -0.69
N ILE A 51 -9.24 -20.47 -0.02
CA ILE A 51 -10.02 -21.68 0.25
C ILE A 51 -10.34 -22.45 -1.05
N PRO A 52 -10.28 -23.79 -1.06
CA PRO A 52 -10.64 -24.56 -2.25
C PRO A 52 -12.07 -24.28 -2.71
N PRO A 53 -12.32 -24.12 -4.03
CA PRO A 53 -13.66 -23.78 -4.55
C PRO A 53 -14.78 -24.74 -4.12
N ALA A 54 -14.44 -25.99 -3.79
CA ALA A 54 -15.38 -26.99 -3.28
C ALA A 54 -16.09 -26.56 -2.00
N TYR A 55 -15.50 -25.65 -1.20
CA TYR A 55 -16.14 -25.12 0.00
C TYR A 55 -17.22 -24.07 -0.29
N GLY A 56 -17.32 -23.56 -1.52
CA GLY A 56 -18.31 -22.54 -1.90
C GLY A 56 -19.77 -22.99 -1.72
N VAL A 57 -20.03 -24.30 -1.71
CA VAL A 57 -21.35 -24.90 -1.46
C VAL A 57 -21.61 -25.17 0.04
N GLY A 58 -20.66 -24.85 0.91
CA GLY A 58 -20.79 -24.94 2.36
C GLY A 58 -21.92 -24.05 2.86
N ARG A 59 -22.82 -24.61 3.68
CA ARG A 59 -23.98 -23.89 4.20
C ARG A 59 -23.61 -23.06 5.42
N LEU A 60 -24.04 -21.81 5.45
CA LEU A 60 -23.88 -20.95 6.61
C LEU A 60 -24.93 -21.27 7.67
N THR A 61 -24.51 -21.27 8.93
CA THR A 61 -25.34 -21.25 10.12
C THR A 61 -26.18 -19.97 10.17
N THR A 62 -27.24 -19.95 10.99
CA THR A 62 -28.10 -18.77 11.13
C THR A 62 -27.33 -17.52 11.58
N ALA A 63 -26.34 -17.68 12.48
CA ALA A 63 -25.53 -16.57 12.98
C ALA A 63 -24.61 -15.99 11.90
N GLU A 64 -23.92 -16.85 11.15
CA GLU A 64 -23.06 -16.44 10.02
C GLU A 64 -23.85 -15.69 8.95
N ARG A 65 -25.04 -16.19 8.58
CA ARG A 65 -25.92 -15.50 7.62
C ARG A 65 -26.27 -14.10 8.08
N ALA A 66 -26.64 -13.94 9.36
CA ALA A 66 -27.00 -12.64 9.92
C ALA A 66 -25.80 -11.68 9.89
N ASN A 67 -24.60 -12.16 10.23
CA ASN A 67 -23.37 -11.37 10.19
C ASN A 67 -23.03 -10.89 8.78
N VAL A 68 -23.01 -11.80 7.81
CA VAL A 68 -22.73 -11.48 6.40
C VAL A 68 -23.71 -10.44 5.86
N LEU A 69 -25.01 -10.62 6.11
CA LEU A 69 -26.03 -9.69 5.64
C LEU A 69 -25.89 -8.31 6.25
N ALA A 70 -25.58 -8.24 7.55
CA ALA A 70 -25.32 -6.97 8.22
C ALA A 70 -24.13 -6.25 7.59
N LEU A 71 -23.04 -6.96 7.29
CA LEU A 71 -21.87 -6.37 6.62
C LEU A 71 -22.17 -5.93 5.18
N ILE A 72 -22.96 -6.68 4.42
CA ILE A 72 -23.41 -6.27 3.07
C ILE A 72 -24.25 -4.98 3.14
N ASP A 73 -25.20 -4.90 4.07
CA ASP A 73 -26.03 -3.72 4.24
C ASP A 73 -25.20 -2.51 4.70
N ARG A 74 -24.20 -2.71 5.57
CA ARG A 74 -23.22 -1.67 5.94
C ARG A 74 -22.38 -1.23 4.75
N ARG A 75 -21.84 -2.14 3.94
CA ARG A 75 -21.09 -1.80 2.72
C ARG A 75 -21.91 -0.94 1.76
N VAL A 76 -23.19 -1.28 1.56
CA VAL A 76 -24.10 -0.52 0.70
C VAL A 76 -24.45 0.86 1.27
N SER A 77 -24.72 0.95 2.57
CA SER A 77 -25.21 2.19 3.21
C SER A 77 -24.09 3.15 3.61
N GLU A 78 -23.01 2.63 4.20
CA GLU A 78 -21.87 3.42 4.67
C GLU A 78 -20.84 3.68 3.58
N ARG A 79 -20.84 2.88 2.48
CA ARG A 79 -19.84 2.94 1.40
C ARG A 79 -18.39 2.77 1.86
N LEU A 80 -18.17 2.21 3.04
CA LEU A 80 -16.82 1.93 3.51
C LEU A 80 -16.12 0.86 2.66
N PRO A 81 -14.79 0.96 2.47
CA PRO A 81 -13.99 -0.13 1.95
C PRO A 81 -14.21 -1.41 2.75
N VAL A 82 -14.28 -2.57 2.09
CA VAL A 82 -14.50 -3.84 2.78
C VAL A 82 -13.41 -4.11 3.81
N ALA A 83 -12.14 -3.80 3.51
CA ALA A 83 -11.03 -3.96 4.44
C ALA A 83 -11.29 -3.28 5.81
N TYR A 84 -11.88 -2.08 5.82
CA TYR A 84 -12.25 -1.38 7.05
C TYR A 84 -13.49 -1.96 7.74
N LEU A 85 -14.42 -2.54 6.97
CA LEU A 85 -15.62 -3.18 7.53
C LEU A 85 -15.28 -4.47 8.27
N VAL A 86 -14.37 -5.27 7.69
CA VAL A 86 -13.94 -6.55 8.27
C VAL A 86 -12.72 -6.43 9.19
N GLY A 87 -12.01 -5.29 9.13
CA GLY A 87 -10.87 -4.98 9.98
C GLY A 87 -9.54 -5.58 9.51
N GLU A 88 -9.52 -6.15 8.31
CA GLU A 88 -8.38 -6.88 7.76
C GLU A 88 -8.27 -6.76 6.24
N THR A 89 -7.07 -6.94 5.71
CA THR A 89 -6.80 -7.04 4.27
C THR A 89 -5.63 -8.00 4.02
N TRP A 90 -5.32 -8.24 2.74
CA TRP A 90 -4.17 -9.02 2.31
C TRP A 90 -3.22 -8.19 1.46
N PHE A 91 -1.92 -8.36 1.67
CA PHE A 91 -0.85 -7.70 0.91
C PHE A 91 0.36 -8.63 0.85
N ALA A 92 0.91 -8.86 -0.35
CA ALA A 92 2.03 -9.79 -0.56
C ALA A 92 1.81 -11.15 0.14
N GLY A 93 0.62 -11.77 -0.04
CA GLY A 93 0.27 -13.04 0.60
C GLY A 93 0.07 -13.01 2.13
N LEU A 94 0.33 -11.88 2.80
CA LEU A 94 0.22 -11.71 4.25
C LEU A 94 -1.05 -10.97 4.63
N LYS A 95 -1.62 -11.34 5.78
CA LYS A 95 -2.83 -10.72 6.32
C LYS A 95 -2.48 -9.53 7.22
N PHE A 96 -3.10 -8.38 7.04
CA PHE A 96 -2.87 -7.20 7.88
C PHE A 96 -4.17 -6.74 8.52
N LYS A 97 -4.09 -6.19 9.73
CA LYS A 97 -5.16 -5.35 10.28
C LYS A 97 -5.30 -4.10 9.42
N SER A 98 -6.54 -3.69 9.17
CA SER A 98 -6.86 -2.54 8.32
C SER A 98 -8.00 -1.73 8.92
N ASP A 99 -7.78 -0.43 9.09
CA ASP A 99 -8.79 0.54 9.49
C ASP A 99 -8.41 1.96 9.03
N ARG A 100 -9.25 2.94 9.36
CA ARG A 100 -9.16 4.33 8.85
C ARG A 100 -7.89 5.09 9.25
N ARG A 101 -7.03 4.54 10.12
CA ARG A 101 -5.78 5.17 10.53
C ARG A 101 -4.73 5.23 9.41
N ALA A 102 -4.86 4.38 8.39
CA ALA A 102 -3.96 4.33 7.23
C ALA A 102 -4.70 3.87 5.97
N LEU A 103 -4.11 4.08 4.78
CA LEU A 103 -4.66 3.57 3.52
C LEU A 103 -4.83 2.05 3.53
N VAL A 104 -5.78 1.55 2.75
CA VAL A 104 -5.89 0.11 2.48
C VAL A 104 -4.72 -0.32 1.59
N PRO A 105 -3.87 -1.28 2.04
CA PRO A 105 -2.76 -1.83 1.26
C PRO A 105 -3.16 -2.28 -0.16
N ARG A 106 -2.50 -1.73 -1.18
CA ARG A 106 -2.76 -2.02 -2.60
C ARG A 106 -1.59 -1.75 -3.55
N SER A 107 -0.38 -1.58 -3.02
CA SER A 107 0.79 -1.27 -3.84
C SER A 107 1.22 -2.46 -4.71
N PRO A 108 1.58 -2.26 -6.00
CA PRO A 108 2.20 -3.29 -6.83
C PRO A 108 3.57 -3.76 -6.30
N ILE A 109 4.20 -3.01 -5.38
CA ILE A 109 5.46 -3.40 -4.70
C ILE A 109 5.34 -4.76 -3.99
N ALA A 110 4.12 -5.23 -3.69
CA ALA A 110 3.90 -6.61 -3.24
C ALA A 110 4.58 -7.64 -4.16
N GLU A 111 4.48 -7.48 -5.49
CA GLU A 111 5.10 -8.40 -6.45
C GLU A 111 6.64 -8.36 -6.39
N LEU A 112 7.22 -7.18 -6.12
CA LEU A 112 8.68 -7.06 -5.91
C LEU A 112 9.12 -7.75 -4.63
N ILE A 113 8.36 -7.61 -3.55
CA ILE A 113 8.66 -8.29 -2.28
C ILE A 113 8.60 -9.81 -2.48
N GLU A 114 7.55 -10.31 -3.16
CA GLU A 114 7.38 -11.73 -3.44
C GLU A 114 8.47 -12.32 -4.34
N SER A 115 9.04 -11.51 -5.24
CA SER A 115 10.14 -11.92 -6.12
C SER A 115 11.54 -11.68 -5.52
N GLY A 116 11.64 -11.19 -4.29
CA GLY A 116 12.93 -10.85 -3.67
C GLY A 116 13.61 -9.64 -4.31
N PHE A 117 12.84 -8.75 -4.93
CA PHE A 117 13.30 -7.59 -5.71
C PHE A 117 14.23 -7.97 -6.87
N ALA A 118 14.04 -9.14 -7.47
CA ALA A 118 14.77 -9.55 -8.66
C ALA A 118 14.38 -8.69 -9.87
N PRO A 119 15.34 -8.29 -10.74
CA PRO A 119 16.76 -8.63 -10.71
C PRO A 119 17.63 -7.62 -9.94
N TRP A 120 17.05 -6.58 -9.34
CA TRP A 120 17.79 -5.44 -8.78
C TRP A 120 18.66 -5.80 -7.57
N LEU A 121 18.25 -6.80 -6.79
CA LEU A 121 18.97 -7.25 -5.59
C LEU A 121 19.69 -8.61 -5.73
N ASP A 122 19.69 -9.27 -6.90
CA ASP A 122 20.16 -10.67 -7.04
C ASP A 122 21.57 -10.94 -6.48
N GLU A 123 22.49 -9.99 -6.63
CA GLU A 123 23.88 -10.09 -6.12
C GLU A 123 24.13 -9.20 -4.89
N ARG A 124 23.12 -8.49 -4.40
CA ARG A 124 23.23 -7.52 -3.30
C ARG A 124 22.78 -8.15 -1.98
N GLN A 125 23.63 -8.03 -0.97
CA GLN A 125 23.23 -8.34 0.40
C GLN A 125 22.55 -7.09 1.00
N VAL A 126 21.31 -7.25 1.44
CA VAL A 126 20.59 -6.22 2.20
C VAL A 126 20.58 -6.62 3.67
N GLU A 127 21.13 -5.76 4.52
CA GLU A 127 21.06 -5.90 5.98
C GLU A 127 20.02 -4.94 6.57
N ARG A 128 19.92 -3.73 6.00
CA ARG A 128 19.02 -2.67 6.46
C ARG A 128 18.15 -2.16 5.32
N ALA A 129 16.84 -2.24 5.52
CA ALA A 129 15.85 -1.64 4.63
C ALA A 129 15.05 -0.54 5.34
N LEU A 130 14.52 0.40 4.56
CA LEU A 130 13.62 1.46 5.02
C LEU A 130 12.33 1.42 4.20
N ASP A 131 11.19 1.43 4.90
CA ASP A 131 9.87 1.73 4.32
C ASP A 131 9.47 3.16 4.71
N LEU A 132 9.54 4.06 3.73
CA LEU A 132 9.21 5.48 3.90
C LEU A 132 7.73 5.72 3.56
N CYS A 133 7.02 6.47 4.41
CA CYS A 133 5.56 6.65 4.31
C CYS A 133 4.79 5.32 4.50
N THR A 134 5.17 4.57 5.54
CA THR A 134 4.77 3.17 5.72
C THR A 134 3.27 2.94 5.94
N GLY A 135 2.51 3.96 6.38
CA GLY A 135 1.09 3.83 6.66
C GLY A 135 0.82 2.73 7.69
N SER A 136 0.15 1.65 7.25
CA SER A 136 -0.19 0.51 8.11
C SER A 136 0.98 -0.45 8.38
N GLY A 137 2.18 -0.18 7.85
CA GLY A 137 3.34 -1.07 7.96
C GLY A 137 3.45 -2.14 6.88
N CYS A 138 2.54 -2.22 5.92
CA CYS A 138 2.39 -3.41 5.08
C CYS A 138 3.62 -3.72 4.20
N ILE A 139 4.24 -2.70 3.60
CA ILE A 139 5.43 -2.86 2.76
C ILE A 139 6.62 -3.30 3.62
N GLY A 140 6.98 -2.54 4.65
CA GLY A 140 8.12 -2.85 5.51
C GLY A 140 8.01 -4.17 6.27
N ILE A 141 6.82 -4.51 6.77
CA ILE A 141 6.58 -5.80 7.44
C ILE A 141 6.69 -6.94 6.43
N ALA A 142 6.13 -6.80 5.23
CA ALA A 142 6.26 -7.83 4.20
C ALA A 142 7.72 -7.99 3.73
N MET A 143 8.49 -6.90 3.60
CA MET A 143 9.93 -6.99 3.34
C MET A 143 10.65 -7.84 4.40
N ALA A 144 10.35 -7.61 5.68
CA ALA A 144 10.91 -8.41 6.76
C ALA A 144 10.44 -9.88 6.71
N GLU A 145 9.16 -10.16 6.49
CA GLU A 145 8.66 -11.54 6.44
C GLU A 145 9.27 -12.37 5.30
N TYR A 146 9.43 -11.78 4.12
CA TYR A 146 10.04 -12.45 2.97
C TYR A 146 11.57 -12.55 3.08
N ASN A 147 12.20 -11.72 3.90
CA ASN A 147 13.65 -11.67 4.08
C ASN A 147 14.02 -11.74 5.58
N PRO A 148 14.15 -12.95 6.16
CA PRO A 148 14.32 -13.16 7.59
C PRO A 148 15.52 -12.44 8.23
N ASP A 149 16.58 -12.19 7.45
CA ASP A 149 17.82 -11.58 7.93
C ASP A 149 17.81 -10.04 7.90
N TRP A 150 16.77 -9.42 7.32
CA TRP A 150 16.70 -7.97 7.18
C TRP A 150 16.24 -7.29 8.47
N GLN A 151 16.85 -6.14 8.77
CA GLN A 151 16.36 -5.17 9.74
C GLN A 151 15.65 -4.05 8.99
N VAL A 152 14.38 -3.81 9.32
CA VAL A 152 13.53 -2.86 8.59
C VAL A 152 13.10 -1.73 9.50
N ASP A 153 13.47 -0.51 9.15
CA ASP A 153 12.86 0.67 9.75
C ASP A 153 11.61 1.02 8.94
N ILE A 154 10.48 1.28 9.61
CA ILE A 154 9.26 1.76 8.97
C ILE A 154 8.92 3.13 9.53
N VAL A 155 8.74 4.12 8.67
CA VAL A 155 8.56 5.50 9.10
C VAL A 155 7.34 6.17 8.51
N ASP A 156 6.66 6.96 9.33
CA ASP A 156 5.51 7.77 8.94
C ASP A 156 5.45 9.06 9.78
N ILE A 157 4.80 10.09 9.23
CA ILE A 157 4.55 11.35 9.94
C ILE A 157 3.36 11.22 10.90
N SER A 158 2.44 10.28 10.63
CA SER A 158 1.21 10.05 11.37
C SER A 158 1.39 9.07 12.54
N ASP A 159 1.16 9.57 13.77
CA ASP A 159 1.12 8.71 14.96
C ASP A 159 0.00 7.66 14.89
N GLU A 160 -1.13 8.00 14.25
CA GLU A 160 -2.26 7.08 14.08
C GLU A 160 -1.90 5.91 13.17
N ALA A 161 -1.25 6.21 12.04
CA ALA A 161 -0.77 5.19 11.11
C ALA A 161 0.27 4.29 11.80
N LEU A 162 1.25 4.88 12.50
CA LEU A 162 2.25 4.13 13.26
C LEU A 162 1.65 3.31 14.40
N SER A 163 0.53 3.74 14.99
CA SER A 163 -0.18 2.91 15.97
C SER A 163 -0.73 1.64 15.32
N LEU A 164 -1.34 1.73 14.13
CA LEU A 164 -1.78 0.56 13.38
C LEU A 164 -0.60 -0.29 12.90
N ALA A 165 0.49 0.34 12.46
CA ALA A 165 1.71 -0.35 12.05
C ALA A 165 2.30 -1.18 13.20
N ARG A 166 2.39 -0.64 14.42
CA ARG A 166 2.84 -1.38 15.61
C ARG A 166 1.93 -2.57 15.93
N GLU A 167 0.62 -2.42 15.76
CA GLU A 167 -0.31 -3.53 15.90
C GLU A 167 -0.07 -4.62 14.86
N ASN A 168 0.28 -4.25 13.62
CA ASN A 168 0.61 -5.18 12.54
C ASN A 168 1.97 -5.85 12.74
N ILE A 169 2.99 -5.13 13.25
CA ILE A 169 4.28 -5.71 13.65
C ILE A 169 4.06 -6.84 14.64
N ALA A 170 3.25 -6.60 15.68
CA ALA A 170 2.92 -7.61 16.68
C ALA A 170 2.06 -8.74 16.11
N PHE A 171 1.13 -8.42 15.21
CA PHE A 171 0.27 -9.41 14.54
C PHE A 171 1.07 -10.36 13.65
N GLN A 172 2.14 -9.89 13.02
CA GLN A 172 3.04 -10.66 12.16
C GLN A 172 4.26 -11.24 12.92
N HIS A 173 4.39 -10.98 14.22
CA HIS A 173 5.49 -11.50 15.05
C HIS A 173 6.90 -11.05 14.60
N VAL A 174 7.03 -9.80 14.14
CA VAL A 174 8.29 -9.22 13.61
C VAL A 174 8.89 -8.12 14.50
N GLU A 175 8.51 -8.03 15.77
CA GLU A 175 8.95 -6.98 16.70
C GLU A 175 10.48 -6.87 16.86
N GLY A 176 11.20 -7.97 16.66
CA GLY A 176 12.66 -8.00 16.74
C GLY A 176 13.41 -7.54 15.49
N ARG A 177 12.68 -7.27 14.40
CA ARG A 177 13.26 -6.96 13.07
C ARG A 177 12.67 -5.70 12.44
N VAL A 178 11.52 -5.23 12.93
CA VAL A 178 10.83 -4.06 12.39
C VAL A 178 10.67 -2.98 13.45
N GLU A 179 11.25 -1.79 13.21
CA GLU A 179 11.17 -0.63 14.11
C GLU A 179 10.25 0.46 13.52
N ALA A 180 9.17 0.81 14.23
CA ALA A 180 8.23 1.86 13.82
C ALA A 180 8.63 3.24 14.39
N ILE A 181 9.04 4.17 13.52
CA ILE A 181 9.63 5.46 13.88
C ILE A 181 8.78 6.61 13.34
N ARG A 182 8.49 7.60 14.18
CA ARG A 182 7.84 8.84 13.73
C ARG A 182 8.86 9.71 12.99
N SER A 183 8.56 10.06 11.74
CA SER A 183 9.46 10.84 10.89
C SER A 183 8.68 11.64 9.84
N ASP A 184 9.14 12.86 9.57
CA ASP A 184 8.82 13.55 8.32
C ASP A 184 9.90 13.19 7.31
N LEU A 185 9.55 12.31 6.36
CA LEU A 185 10.50 11.66 5.45
C LEU A 185 11.71 11.10 6.22
N PHE A 186 12.90 11.63 6.01
CA PHE A 186 14.14 11.12 6.61
C PHE A 186 14.51 11.74 7.97
N ALA A 187 13.76 12.76 8.45
CA ALA A 187 14.15 13.55 9.62
C ALA A 187 14.37 12.72 10.91
N GLY A 188 13.53 11.70 11.14
CA GLY A 188 13.60 10.78 12.29
C GLY A 188 14.65 9.69 12.17
N VAL A 189 15.28 9.54 11.00
CA VAL A 189 16.32 8.53 10.71
C VAL A 189 17.65 9.17 10.29
N ALA A 190 17.86 10.44 10.65
CA ALA A 190 19.10 11.17 10.42
C ALA A 190 20.33 10.36 10.89
N GLY A 191 21.29 10.18 9.98
CA GLY A 191 22.53 9.42 10.24
C GLY A 191 22.40 7.90 10.10
N ARG A 192 21.21 7.35 9.85
CA ARG A 192 21.03 5.95 9.45
C ARG A 192 21.25 5.78 7.94
N ARG A 193 21.84 4.65 7.55
CA ARG A 193 22.01 4.25 6.15
C ARG A 193 21.34 2.90 5.88
N TYR A 194 20.85 2.73 4.66
CA TYR A 194 20.07 1.59 4.21
C TYR A 194 20.59 1.07 2.88
N ASP A 195 20.53 -0.24 2.69
CA ASP A 195 20.86 -0.89 1.41
C ASP A 195 19.68 -0.80 0.45
N LEU A 196 18.46 -0.73 0.99
CA LEU A 196 17.23 -0.57 0.24
C LEU A 196 16.32 0.47 0.92
N ILE A 197 15.83 1.44 0.14
CA ILE A 197 14.76 2.34 0.55
C ILE A 197 13.58 2.09 -0.39
N VAL A 198 12.43 1.74 0.19
CA VAL A 198 11.17 1.53 -0.53
C VAL A 198 10.16 2.55 -0.03
N SER A 199 9.33 3.07 -0.92
CA SER A 199 8.26 3.98 -0.53
C SER A 199 7.08 3.93 -1.47
N ASN A 200 5.88 4.01 -0.90
CA ASN A 200 4.67 4.40 -1.60
C ASN A 200 4.17 5.72 -1.00
N PRO A 201 4.79 6.87 -1.36
CA PRO A 201 4.38 8.16 -0.86
C PRO A 201 3.04 8.60 -1.46
N PRO A 202 2.34 9.56 -0.85
CA PRO A 202 1.25 10.26 -1.49
C PRO A 202 1.69 10.86 -2.84
N TYR A 203 0.88 10.66 -3.89
CA TYR A 203 1.13 11.17 -5.24
C TYR A 203 -0.12 11.69 -5.96
N VAL A 204 -1.29 11.69 -5.32
CA VAL A 204 -2.54 12.17 -5.91
C VAL A 204 -2.56 13.70 -5.90
N THR A 205 -3.01 14.33 -6.97
CA THR A 205 -3.20 15.78 -7.02
C THR A 205 -4.48 16.20 -6.27
N GLU A 206 -4.60 17.48 -5.90
CA GLU A 206 -5.84 17.99 -5.28
C GLU A 206 -7.05 17.87 -6.22
N ASP A 207 -6.86 18.05 -7.53
CA ASP A 207 -7.91 17.93 -8.54
C ASP A 207 -8.37 16.48 -8.70
N GLU A 208 -7.43 15.52 -8.74
CA GLU A 208 -7.75 14.09 -8.75
C GLU A 208 -8.45 13.67 -7.46
N TYR A 209 -7.97 14.12 -6.30
CA TYR A 209 -8.59 13.84 -5.01
C TYR A 209 -10.04 14.35 -4.96
N ALA A 210 -10.30 15.54 -5.48
CA ALA A 210 -11.65 16.10 -5.57
C ALA A 210 -12.57 15.30 -6.53
N ALA A 211 -11.99 14.61 -7.52
CA ALA A 211 -12.70 13.73 -8.44
C ALA A 211 -12.85 12.30 -7.93
N LEU A 212 -12.19 11.91 -6.83
CA LEU A 212 -12.26 10.56 -6.30
C LEU A 212 -13.69 10.20 -5.85
N PRO A 213 -14.10 8.94 -6.07
CA PRO A 213 -15.36 8.43 -5.57
C PRO A 213 -15.49 8.56 -4.04
N GLY A 214 -16.72 8.67 -3.55
CA GLY A 214 -17.00 8.85 -2.12
C GLY A 214 -16.43 7.77 -1.21
N GLU A 215 -16.22 6.55 -1.73
CA GLU A 215 -15.55 5.47 -1.00
C GLU A 215 -14.13 5.84 -0.51
N TYR A 216 -13.37 6.62 -1.29
CA TYR A 216 -12.00 7.05 -0.95
C TYR A 216 -11.96 8.15 0.12
N ALA A 217 -13.08 8.84 0.38
CA ALA A 217 -13.17 9.84 1.44
C ALA A 217 -13.03 9.25 2.86
N HIS A 218 -13.03 7.92 2.97
CA HIS A 218 -12.79 7.20 4.22
C HIS A 218 -11.32 6.94 4.52
N GLU A 219 -10.42 7.11 3.55
CA GLU A 219 -8.98 7.04 3.74
C GLU A 219 -8.42 8.40 4.16
N PRO A 220 -7.32 8.44 4.94
CA PRO A 220 -6.72 9.70 5.36
C PRO A 220 -6.16 10.47 4.17
N LYS A 221 -6.66 11.70 3.94
CA LYS A 221 -6.19 12.60 2.86
C LYS A 221 -4.67 12.78 2.87
N LEU A 222 -4.06 12.84 4.05
CA LEU A 222 -2.61 12.95 4.24
C LEU A 222 -1.82 11.85 3.51
N GLY A 223 -2.38 10.64 3.40
CA GLY A 223 -1.77 9.51 2.71
C GLY A 223 -2.06 9.46 1.21
N LEU A 224 -2.82 10.41 0.66
CA LEU A 224 -3.21 10.44 -0.76
C LEU A 224 -2.57 11.60 -1.51
N THR A 225 -2.67 12.83 -0.98
CA THR A 225 -2.36 14.03 -1.77
C THR A 225 -0.92 14.53 -1.65
N SER A 226 -0.32 14.96 -2.76
CA SER A 226 1.03 15.56 -2.80
C SER A 226 1.11 16.66 -3.86
N GLY A 227 1.00 17.93 -3.47
CA GLY A 227 1.21 19.06 -4.37
C GLY A 227 0.23 19.15 -5.56
N ALA A 228 0.57 19.99 -6.52
CA ALA A 228 -0.27 20.25 -7.70
C ALA A 228 -0.17 19.17 -8.79
N ASP A 229 0.95 18.43 -8.82
CA ASP A 229 1.26 17.42 -9.84
C ASP A 229 1.74 16.09 -9.23
N GLY A 230 1.50 15.86 -7.93
CA GLY A 230 1.87 14.62 -7.25
C GLY A 230 3.31 14.59 -6.72
N LEU A 231 4.18 15.52 -7.14
CA LEU A 231 5.63 15.34 -7.03
C LEU A 231 6.30 15.93 -5.78
N ASP A 232 5.61 16.73 -4.97
CA ASP A 232 6.24 17.50 -3.89
C ASP A 232 6.99 16.60 -2.88
N LEU A 233 6.40 15.48 -2.48
CA LEU A 233 7.07 14.50 -1.60
C LEU A 233 8.14 13.69 -2.32
N CYS A 234 7.88 13.24 -3.55
CA CYS A 234 8.85 12.48 -4.36
C CYS A 234 10.15 13.29 -4.58
N LEU A 235 10.04 14.58 -4.89
CA LEU A 235 11.20 15.44 -5.11
C LEU A 235 12.03 15.65 -3.84
N ARG A 236 11.37 15.82 -2.67
CA ARG A 236 12.08 15.86 -1.38
C ARG A 236 12.79 14.54 -1.11
N MET A 237 12.13 13.42 -1.41
CA MET A 237 12.73 12.10 -1.23
C MET A 237 13.96 11.91 -2.11
N LEU A 238 13.89 12.28 -3.39
CA LEU A 238 15.03 12.22 -4.31
C LEU A 238 16.19 13.12 -3.85
N ASP A 239 15.91 14.31 -3.33
CA ASP A 239 16.91 15.27 -2.82
C ASP A 239 17.65 14.74 -1.58
N GLU A 240 16.97 13.97 -0.73
CA GLU A 240 17.50 13.50 0.56
C GLU A 240 18.02 12.04 0.52
N ALA A 241 17.52 11.18 -0.39
CA ALA A 241 17.77 9.73 -0.36
C ALA A 241 19.25 9.34 -0.46
N ALA A 242 20.07 10.07 -1.23
CA ALA A 242 21.49 9.76 -1.40
C ALA A 242 22.28 9.79 -0.07
N ASP A 243 21.84 10.62 0.89
CA ASP A 243 22.44 10.73 2.21
C ASP A 243 22.06 9.57 3.14
N HIS A 244 21.01 8.82 2.79
CA HIS A 244 20.48 7.69 3.55
C HIS A 244 20.73 6.33 2.91
N LEU A 245 21.26 6.29 1.68
CA LEU A 245 21.67 5.04 1.04
C LEU A 245 23.13 4.69 1.38
N THR A 246 23.43 3.38 1.41
CA THR A 246 24.80 2.85 1.32
C THR A 246 25.35 3.04 -0.10
N GLU A 247 26.65 2.81 -0.32
CA GLU A 247 27.30 3.08 -1.60
C GLU A 247 26.60 2.39 -2.79
N ASP A 248 26.22 1.12 -2.60
CA ASP A 248 25.46 0.30 -3.55
C ASP A 248 23.95 0.27 -3.23
N GLY A 249 23.44 1.28 -2.52
CA GLY A 249 22.04 1.32 -2.09
C GLY A 249 21.07 1.58 -3.24
N LEU A 250 19.87 1.00 -3.13
CA LEU A 250 18.79 1.11 -4.10
C LEU A 250 17.59 1.88 -3.52
N LEU A 251 17.02 2.79 -4.33
CA LEU A 251 15.77 3.47 -4.05
C LEU A 251 14.67 2.91 -4.97
N ILE A 252 13.52 2.55 -4.41
CA ILE A 252 12.31 2.14 -5.14
C ILE A 252 11.15 3.00 -4.66
N VAL A 253 10.47 3.69 -5.58
CA VAL A 253 9.36 4.59 -5.23
C VAL A 253 8.20 4.41 -6.20
N GLU A 254 6.99 4.31 -5.66
CA GLU A 254 5.74 4.40 -6.40
C GLU A 254 5.30 5.87 -6.53
N VAL A 255 5.04 6.31 -7.75
CA VAL A 255 4.50 7.66 -8.08
C VAL A 255 3.22 7.59 -8.92
N GLY A 256 2.77 6.39 -9.27
CA GLY A 256 1.53 6.16 -10.03
C GLY A 256 1.47 7.00 -11.31
N GLU A 257 0.35 7.70 -11.51
CA GLU A 257 0.11 8.56 -12.68
C GLU A 257 1.10 9.75 -12.80
N SER A 258 1.81 10.08 -11.71
CA SER A 258 2.80 11.16 -11.71
C SER A 258 4.11 10.79 -12.43
N GLU A 259 4.26 9.55 -12.91
CA GLU A 259 5.39 9.08 -13.73
C GLU A 259 5.72 10.05 -14.88
N HIS A 260 4.70 10.44 -15.66
CA HIS A 260 4.90 11.32 -16.82
C HIS A 260 5.40 12.71 -16.42
N ALA A 261 4.87 13.25 -15.32
CA ALA A 261 5.28 14.54 -14.79
C ALA A 261 6.72 14.48 -14.28
N LEU A 262 7.09 13.42 -13.57
CA LEU A 262 8.44 13.22 -13.03
C LEU A 262 9.47 13.10 -14.16
N ALA A 263 9.20 12.26 -15.16
CA ALA A 263 10.08 12.05 -16.32
C ALA A 263 10.26 13.33 -17.15
N ALA A 264 9.19 14.14 -17.29
CA ALA A 264 9.28 15.43 -17.97
C ALA A 264 10.07 16.48 -17.18
N LEU A 265 9.98 16.46 -15.85
CA LEU A 265 10.65 17.40 -14.96
C LEU A 265 12.15 17.11 -14.82
N LEU A 266 12.52 15.82 -14.78
CA LEU A 266 13.89 15.34 -14.58
C LEU A 266 14.33 14.40 -15.72
N PRO A 267 14.40 14.87 -16.98
CA PRO A 267 14.61 14.02 -18.16
C PRO A 267 16.00 13.37 -18.22
N GLU A 268 16.98 13.96 -17.54
CA GLU A 268 18.36 13.43 -17.50
C GLU A 268 18.57 12.40 -16.38
N VAL A 269 17.62 12.26 -15.45
CA VAL A 269 17.71 11.26 -14.38
C VAL A 269 17.31 9.89 -14.94
N PRO A 270 18.15 8.85 -14.82
CA PRO A 270 17.92 7.56 -15.46
C PRO A 270 16.94 6.69 -14.65
N PHE A 271 15.68 7.11 -14.53
CA PHE A 271 14.65 6.32 -13.88
C PHE A 271 14.45 4.98 -14.59
N VAL A 272 14.62 3.88 -13.85
CA VAL A 272 14.31 2.53 -14.34
C VAL A 272 12.87 2.19 -13.95
N TRP A 273 11.94 2.38 -14.89
CA TRP A 273 10.53 2.06 -14.68
C TRP A 273 10.29 0.54 -14.65
N ILE A 274 9.69 0.08 -13.56
CA ILE A 274 9.44 -1.33 -13.28
C ILE A 274 8.12 -1.76 -13.91
N GLU A 275 8.16 -2.82 -14.70
CA GLU A 275 6.98 -3.45 -15.29
C GLU A 275 6.52 -4.63 -14.42
N PHE A 276 5.24 -4.65 -14.08
CA PHE A 276 4.58 -5.70 -13.30
C PHE A 276 3.75 -6.59 -14.22
N LYS A 277 3.16 -7.67 -13.69
CA LYS A 277 2.25 -8.55 -14.47
C LYS A 277 1.09 -7.80 -15.12
N VAL A 278 0.66 -6.69 -14.51
CA VAL A 278 -0.43 -5.84 -14.98
C VAL A 278 0.03 -4.67 -15.86
N GLY A 279 1.35 -4.56 -16.11
CA GLY A 279 1.98 -3.49 -16.89
C GLY A 279 2.73 -2.49 -16.01
N LEU A 280 2.98 -1.30 -16.59
CA LEU A 280 3.60 -0.18 -15.87
C LEU A 280 2.61 0.40 -14.85
N MET A 281 3.12 0.70 -13.65
CA MET A 281 2.32 1.19 -12.52
C MET A 281 2.95 2.44 -11.87
N GLY A 282 3.86 3.13 -12.57
CA GLY A 282 4.56 4.28 -12.00
C GLY A 282 5.48 3.95 -10.85
N VAL A 283 6.17 2.79 -10.88
CA VAL A 283 7.20 2.46 -9.89
C VAL A 283 8.56 2.52 -10.57
N PHE A 284 9.49 3.29 -10.00
CA PHE A 284 10.86 3.34 -10.51
C PHE A 284 11.86 2.76 -9.51
N ALA A 285 12.97 2.27 -10.04
CA ALA A 285 14.21 2.01 -9.31
C ALA A 285 15.27 3.05 -9.71
N LEU A 286 16.09 3.45 -8.73
CA LEU A 286 17.21 4.37 -8.94
C LEU A 286 18.36 4.03 -7.97
N GLU A 287 19.60 3.99 -8.47
CA GLU A 287 20.75 3.73 -7.61
C GLU A 287 21.24 5.00 -6.92
N ARG A 288 21.91 4.85 -5.78
CA ARG A 288 22.54 5.98 -5.08
C ARG A 288 23.48 6.78 -5.99
N ARG A 289 24.26 6.12 -6.86
CA ARG A 289 25.20 6.82 -7.76
C ARG A 289 24.49 7.80 -8.69
N ASP A 290 23.30 7.44 -9.18
CA ASP A 290 22.52 8.26 -10.10
C ASP A 290 21.94 9.47 -9.34
N LEU A 291 21.46 9.27 -8.11
CA LEU A 291 21.05 10.37 -7.24
C LEU A 291 22.17 11.38 -6.98
N VAL A 292 23.41 10.90 -6.78
CA VAL A 292 24.59 11.76 -6.58
C VAL A 292 24.98 12.49 -7.87
N GLU A 293 25.00 11.79 -9.00
CA GLU A 293 25.33 12.36 -10.31
C GLU A 293 24.37 13.49 -10.70
N HIS A 294 23.08 13.30 -10.42
CA HIS A 294 22.02 14.25 -10.78
C HIS A 294 21.55 15.15 -9.63
N ALA A 295 22.28 15.18 -8.49
CA ALA A 295 21.90 15.92 -7.28
C ALA A 295 21.60 17.40 -7.54
N ALA A 296 22.35 18.05 -8.44
CA ALA A 296 22.13 19.46 -8.77
C ALA A 296 20.76 19.71 -9.45
N ALA A 297 20.34 18.83 -10.35
CA ALA A 297 19.05 18.95 -11.04
C ALA A 297 17.89 18.62 -10.11
N ILE A 298 18.03 17.53 -9.33
CA ILE A 298 17.06 17.11 -8.31
C ILE A 298 16.86 18.22 -7.27
N GLY A 299 17.95 18.73 -6.70
CA GLY A 299 17.88 19.78 -5.68
C GLY A 299 17.32 21.10 -6.21
N ALA A 300 17.58 21.46 -7.46
CA ALA A 300 16.96 22.62 -8.10
C ALA A 300 15.44 22.44 -8.25
N ALA A 301 14.99 21.26 -8.69
CA ALA A 301 13.58 20.93 -8.82
C ALA A 301 12.87 20.92 -7.46
N ALA A 302 13.47 20.31 -6.43
CA ALA A 302 12.94 20.28 -5.07
C ALA A 302 12.86 21.68 -4.44
N ALA A 303 13.91 22.51 -4.60
CA ALA A 303 13.93 23.87 -4.08
C ALA A 303 12.86 24.77 -4.71
N ALA A 304 12.54 24.57 -5.99
CA ALA A 304 11.48 25.31 -6.67
C ALA A 304 10.06 25.02 -6.11
N ARG A 305 9.90 23.93 -5.33
CA ARG A 305 8.63 23.50 -4.73
C ARG A 305 8.49 23.84 -3.25
N ARG A 306 9.57 24.21 -2.56
CA ARG A 306 9.47 24.61 -1.16
C ARG A 306 8.70 25.94 -1.07
N PRO A 307 7.61 26.03 -0.30
CA PRO A 307 6.99 27.33 -0.04
C PRO A 307 8.03 28.23 0.63
N GLY A 308 8.25 29.41 0.06
CA GLY A 308 9.14 30.43 0.62
C GLY A 308 8.64 31.02 1.92
#